data_AF-A0AAQ4CUS0-F1
#
_entry.id   AF-A0AAQ4CUS0-F1
#
_cell.length_a   1.000
_cell.length_b   1.000
_cell.length_c   1.000
_cell.angle_alpha   90.00
_cell.angle_beta   90.00
_cell.angle_gamma   90.00
#
_symmetry.space_group_name_H-M   'P 1'
#
loop_
_entity.id
_entity.type
_entity.pdbx_description
1 polymer ?
#
loop_
_entity_poly.entity_id
_entity_poly.type
_entity_poly.pdbx_seq_one_letter_code
_entity_poly.pdbx_strand_id
1 'polypeptide(L)'
;MIFMQISLEKYGCSEIFDERELCVLNRISTNQVSLYKLAKCTNIPLATLWRIVNKLEEKKLITHKKRGIYDITWKGALTLYLSGIEKYKNVALYSLSKIFNIYNINELDTIMQELIKVTRENGICILNLENLKPALILSLFKAIKTNISYPAEFVKFIVNHLLSELPVVKLNECEVSISFLSEKPIILVGKCKRKGEVLNSYCEHLAFLRPYGLYMLNYAIKR
;
A
#
# COMPACT_ATOMS: atom_id res chain seq x y z
N MET A 1 29.22 11.53 -19.37
CA MET A 1 28.05 12.12 -18.69
C MET A 1 27.76 11.25 -17.48
N ILE A 2 27.96 11.78 -16.26
CA ILE A 2 27.69 11.06 -15.02
C ILE A 2 26.20 11.25 -14.72
N PHE A 3 25.43 10.17 -14.70
CA PHE A 3 24.00 10.24 -14.39
C PHE A 3 23.82 10.20 -12.87
N MET A 4 22.91 11.02 -12.37
CA MET A 4 22.57 11.01 -10.94
C MET A 4 21.93 9.66 -10.58
N GLN A 5 22.45 9.05 -9.51
CA GLN A 5 21.88 7.85 -8.91
C GLN A 5 20.98 8.23 -7.75
N ILE A 6 19.84 7.57 -7.64
CA ILE A 6 18.83 7.81 -6.61
C ILE A 6 18.70 6.52 -5.81
N SER A 7 19.17 6.57 -4.57
CA SER A 7 19.08 5.48 -3.60
C SER A 7 17.78 5.58 -2.80
N LEU A 8 17.13 4.45 -2.57
CA LEU A 8 15.92 4.33 -1.74
C LEU A 8 16.22 3.80 -0.33
N GLU A 9 17.48 3.74 0.09
CA GLU A 9 17.91 3.18 1.39
C GLU A 9 17.22 3.83 2.60
N LYS A 10 16.89 5.13 2.51
CA LYS A 10 16.12 5.84 3.56
C LYS A 10 14.73 5.27 3.83
N TYR A 11 14.22 4.41 2.94
CA TYR A 11 12.96 3.69 3.06
C TYR A 11 13.14 2.19 3.34
N GLY A 12 14.36 1.77 3.71
CA GLY A 12 14.70 0.36 3.94
C GLY A 12 14.86 -0.46 2.65
N CYS A 13 14.95 0.20 1.50
CA CYS A 13 15.02 -0.40 0.16
C CYS A 13 16.44 -0.33 -0.39
N SER A 14 16.98 -1.46 -0.87
CA SER A 14 18.35 -1.53 -1.42
C SER A 14 18.44 -1.08 -2.88
N GLU A 15 17.32 -0.70 -3.49
CA GLU A 15 17.24 -0.31 -4.88
C GLU A 15 17.90 1.04 -5.13
N ILE A 16 18.78 1.04 -6.14
CA ILE A 16 19.37 2.23 -6.73
C ILE A 16 18.84 2.34 -8.17
N PHE A 17 18.39 3.54 -8.52
CA PHE A 17 17.90 3.86 -9.86
C PHE A 17 18.75 4.95 -10.49
N ASP A 18 18.97 4.86 -11.80
CA ASP A 18 19.49 5.99 -12.56
C ASP A 18 18.35 6.95 -12.95
N GLU A 19 18.70 8.22 -13.21
CA GLU A 19 17.71 9.22 -13.61
C GLU A 19 16.93 8.84 -14.88
N ARG A 20 17.56 8.11 -15.82
CA ARG A 20 16.92 7.69 -17.08
C ARG A 20 15.88 6.60 -16.83
N GLU A 21 16.13 5.67 -15.92
CA GLU A 21 15.20 4.64 -15.48
C GLU A 21 13.93 5.28 -14.90
N LEU A 22 14.09 6.25 -14.00
CA LEU A 22 12.95 6.99 -13.45
C LEU A 22 12.25 7.85 -14.49
N CYS A 23 13.00 8.45 -15.42
CA CYS A 23 12.42 9.21 -16.52
C CYS A 23 11.55 8.31 -17.41
N VAL A 24 12.04 7.13 -17.80
CA VAL A 24 11.29 6.15 -18.60
C VAL A 24 10.07 5.66 -17.82
N LEU A 25 10.22 5.32 -16.54
CA LEU A 25 9.12 4.89 -15.68
C LEU A 25 8.02 5.97 -15.57
N ASN A 26 8.41 7.23 -15.38
CA ASN A 26 7.49 8.37 -15.36
C ASN A 26 6.77 8.58 -16.70
N ARG A 27 7.45 8.36 -17.84
CA ARG A 27 6.82 8.44 -19.16
C ARG A 27 5.81 7.33 -19.40
N ILE A 28 6.12 6.10 -18.95
CA ILE A 28 5.17 4.97 -18.97
C ILE A 28 3.95 5.27 -18.08
N SER A 29 4.17 5.87 -16.92
CA SER A 29 3.11 6.24 -15.96
C SER A 29 2.07 7.22 -16.54
N THR A 30 2.52 8.13 -17.41
CA THR A 30 1.69 9.21 -17.95
C THR A 30 1.01 8.84 -19.26
N ASN A 31 1.63 7.99 -20.08
CA ASN A 31 1.11 7.64 -21.40
C ASN A 31 1.34 6.16 -21.73
N GLN A 32 0.32 5.51 -22.31
CA GLN A 32 0.50 4.21 -22.97
C GLN A 32 1.21 4.41 -24.31
N VAL A 33 2.54 4.49 -24.26
CA VAL A 33 3.38 4.75 -25.43
C VAL A 33 4.17 3.50 -25.84
N SER A 34 4.32 3.34 -27.16
CA SER A 34 5.20 2.31 -27.71
C SER A 34 6.67 2.62 -27.38
N LEU A 35 7.52 1.58 -27.34
CA LEU A 35 8.97 1.73 -27.16
C LEU A 35 9.59 2.75 -28.13
N TYR A 36 9.11 2.80 -29.38
CA TYR A 36 9.56 3.77 -30.37
C TYR A 36 9.17 5.22 -30.02
N LYS A 37 7.94 5.44 -29.54
CA LYS A 37 7.50 6.76 -29.07
C LYS A 37 8.27 7.17 -27.81
N LEU A 38 8.51 6.24 -26.89
CA LEU A 38 9.35 6.47 -25.71
C LEU A 38 10.76 6.92 -26.11
N ALA A 39 11.39 6.27 -27.09
CA ALA A 39 12.72 6.65 -27.57
C ALA A 39 12.74 8.10 -28.08
N LYS A 40 11.74 8.50 -28.88
CA LYS A 40 11.61 9.89 -29.36
C LYS A 40 11.41 10.89 -28.22
N CYS A 41 10.52 10.59 -27.27
CA CYS A 41 10.17 11.54 -26.21
C CYS A 41 11.21 11.64 -25.09
N THR A 42 12.04 10.61 -24.91
CA THR A 42 13.11 10.59 -23.89
C THR A 42 14.48 10.94 -24.45
N ASN A 43 14.63 10.95 -25.77
CA ASN A 43 15.91 11.05 -26.47
C ASN A 43 16.91 9.95 -26.05
N ILE A 44 16.40 8.77 -25.67
CA ILE A 44 17.20 7.60 -25.30
C ILE A 44 17.26 6.64 -26.50
N PRO A 45 18.46 6.16 -26.89
CA PRO A 45 18.60 5.17 -27.97
C PRO A 45 17.75 3.92 -27.70
N LEU A 46 17.14 3.37 -28.76
CA LEU A 46 16.18 2.27 -28.63
C LEU A 46 16.75 1.04 -27.93
N ALA A 47 18.01 0.68 -28.20
CA ALA A 47 18.68 -0.44 -27.53
C ALA A 47 18.86 -0.22 -26.03
N THR A 48 19.22 0.99 -25.61
CA THR A 48 19.32 1.38 -24.20
C THR A 48 17.96 1.38 -23.53
N LEU A 49 16.95 1.92 -24.22
CA LEU A 49 15.58 1.95 -23.72
C LEU A 49 15.00 0.54 -23.53
N TRP A 50 15.28 -0.37 -24.45
CA TRP A 50 14.88 -1.79 -24.32
C TRP A 50 15.48 -2.43 -23.07
N ARG A 51 16.78 -2.19 -22.80
CA ARG A 51 17.45 -2.68 -21.57
C ARG A 51 16.82 -2.09 -20.30
N ILE A 52 16.53 -0.78 -20.30
CA ILE A 52 15.86 -0.12 -19.17
C ILE A 52 14.48 -0.74 -18.94
N VAL A 53 13.68 -0.87 -19.99
CA VAL A 53 12.32 -1.42 -19.89
C VAL A 53 12.33 -2.86 -19.39
N ASN A 54 13.20 -3.72 -19.90
CA ASN A 54 13.33 -5.10 -19.39
C ASN A 54 13.71 -5.11 -17.90
N LYS A 55 14.65 -4.27 -17.48
CA LYS A 55 15.04 -4.15 -16.06
C LYS A 55 13.87 -3.67 -15.19
N LEU A 56 13.07 -2.72 -15.66
CA LEU A 56 11.87 -2.25 -14.96
C LEU A 56 10.80 -3.35 -14.86
N GLU A 57 10.65 -4.18 -15.90
CA GLU A 57 9.72 -5.31 -15.93
C GLU A 57 10.17 -6.46 -15.01
N GLU A 58 11.46 -6.82 -15.03
CA GLU A 58 12.07 -7.80 -14.11
C GLU A 58 11.85 -7.41 -12.65
N LYS A 59 11.98 -6.12 -12.34
CA LYS A 59 11.68 -5.55 -11.02
C LYS A 59 10.18 -5.42 -10.71
N LYS A 60 9.30 -5.88 -11.60
CA LYS A 60 7.83 -5.78 -11.50
C LYS A 60 7.32 -4.33 -11.32
N LEU A 61 8.04 -3.34 -11.84
CA LEU A 61 7.66 -1.92 -11.77
C LEU A 61 6.72 -1.53 -12.91
N ILE A 62 6.77 -2.27 -14.01
CA ILE A 62 5.88 -2.16 -15.16
C ILE A 62 5.42 -3.55 -15.58
N THR A 63 4.33 -3.62 -16.32
CA THR A 63 3.82 -4.85 -16.93
C THR A 63 3.61 -4.63 -18.42
N HIS A 64 4.04 -5.57 -19.25
CA HIS A 64 3.70 -5.58 -20.68
C HIS A 64 2.21 -5.85 -20.88
N LYS A 65 1.52 -4.97 -21.61
CA LYS A 65 0.10 -5.16 -21.97
C LYS A 65 -0.09 -5.72 -23.37
N LYS A 66 0.62 -5.15 -24.33
CA LYS A 66 0.59 -5.53 -25.74
C LYS A 66 1.87 -5.06 -26.41
N ARG A 67 2.13 -5.50 -27.66
CA ARG A 67 3.39 -5.27 -28.38
C ARG A 67 3.93 -3.84 -28.20
N GLY A 68 4.96 -3.72 -27.37
CA GLY A 68 5.71 -2.48 -27.10
C GLY A 68 5.02 -1.47 -26.19
N ILE A 69 3.86 -1.78 -25.59
CA ILE A 69 3.09 -0.91 -24.70
C ILE A 69 3.07 -1.52 -23.30
N TYR A 70 3.43 -0.68 -22.32
CA TYR A 70 3.61 -1.04 -20.93
C TYR A 70 2.66 -0.22 -20.05
N ASP A 71 2.18 -0.83 -18.98
CA ASP A 71 1.47 -0.15 -17.90
C ASP A 71 2.35 -0.12 -16.65
N ILE A 72 2.17 0.90 -15.81
CA ILE A 72 2.86 1.01 -14.53
C ILE A 72 2.16 0.15 -13.48
N THR A 73 2.94 -0.54 -12.63
CA THR A 73 2.41 -1.25 -11.47
C THR A 73 2.35 -0.32 -10.25
N TRP A 74 1.72 -0.78 -9.17
CA TRP A 74 1.74 -0.04 -7.90
C TRP A 74 3.17 0.15 -7.38
N LYS A 75 4.06 -0.83 -7.58
CA LYS A 75 5.49 -0.73 -7.21
C LYS A 75 6.21 0.32 -8.06
N GLY A 76 5.91 0.37 -9.36
CA GLY A 76 6.48 1.39 -10.24
C GLY A 76 6.05 2.79 -9.83
N ALA A 77 4.75 2.97 -9.58
CA ALA A 77 4.22 4.27 -9.15
C ALA A 77 4.80 4.65 -7.77
N LEU A 78 4.89 3.71 -6.84
CA LEU A 78 5.52 3.95 -5.54
C LEU A 78 7.01 4.26 -5.67
N THR A 79 7.74 3.64 -6.60
CA THR A 79 9.15 3.96 -6.86
C THR A 79 9.31 5.43 -7.29
N LEU A 80 8.44 5.92 -8.17
CA LEU A 80 8.40 7.33 -8.55
C LEU A 80 8.11 8.24 -7.35
N TYR A 81 7.18 7.85 -6.49
CA TYR A 81 6.87 8.56 -5.26
C TYR A 81 8.08 8.65 -4.31
N LEU A 82 8.75 7.51 -4.08
CA LEU A 82 9.91 7.39 -3.19
C LEU A 82 11.15 8.11 -3.73
N SER A 83 11.25 8.34 -5.03
CA SER A 83 12.39 9.08 -5.62
C SER A 83 12.60 10.47 -5.01
N GLY A 84 11.56 11.06 -4.42
CA GLY A 84 11.61 12.40 -3.82
C GLY A 84 11.67 13.54 -4.85
N ILE A 85 11.58 13.21 -6.15
CA ILE A 85 11.56 14.19 -7.23
C ILE A 85 10.13 14.72 -7.38
N GLU A 86 9.93 16.01 -7.16
CA GLU A 86 8.59 16.63 -7.10
C GLU A 86 7.77 16.41 -8.38
N LYS A 87 8.38 16.55 -9.57
CA LYS A 87 7.71 16.26 -10.85
C LYS A 87 7.18 14.83 -10.95
N TYR A 88 7.82 13.87 -10.28
CA TYR A 88 7.43 12.45 -10.30
C TYR A 88 6.43 12.13 -9.19
N LYS A 89 6.48 12.84 -8.05
CA LYS A 89 5.54 12.64 -6.94
C LYS A 89 4.08 12.80 -7.39
N ASN A 90 3.77 13.85 -8.15
CA ASN A 90 2.39 14.10 -8.61
C ASN A 90 1.89 13.03 -9.58
N VAL A 91 2.76 12.59 -10.50
CA VAL A 91 2.44 11.51 -11.44
C VAL A 91 2.23 10.19 -10.69
N ALA A 92 3.09 9.90 -9.71
CA ALA A 92 2.98 8.71 -8.87
C ALA A 92 1.66 8.67 -8.12
N LEU A 93 1.28 9.76 -7.44
CA LEU A 93 0.01 9.85 -6.72
C LEU A 93 -1.19 9.70 -7.66
N TYR A 94 -1.13 10.27 -8.86
CA TYR A 94 -2.18 10.08 -9.86
C TYR A 94 -2.27 8.65 -10.39
N SER A 95 -1.16 7.94 -10.52
CA SER A 95 -1.18 6.53 -10.91
C SER A 95 -1.67 5.63 -9.76
N LEU A 96 -1.22 5.88 -8.53
CA LEU A 96 -1.67 5.18 -7.34
C LEU A 96 -3.17 5.41 -7.06
N SER A 97 -3.70 6.61 -7.31
CA SER A 97 -5.13 6.92 -7.15
C SER A 97 -6.02 6.06 -8.04
N LYS A 98 -5.59 5.81 -9.28
CA LYS A 98 -6.28 4.89 -10.20
C LYS A 98 -6.16 3.44 -9.78
N ILE A 99 -5.00 3.03 -9.30
CA ILE A 99 -4.75 1.64 -8.89
C ILE A 99 -5.57 1.26 -7.66
N PHE A 100 -5.65 2.15 -6.67
CA PHE A 100 -6.36 1.91 -5.42
C PHE A 100 -7.78 2.49 -5.38
N ASN A 101 -8.23 3.15 -6.46
CA ASN A 101 -9.51 3.85 -6.54
C ASN A 101 -9.71 4.90 -5.42
N ILE A 102 -8.67 5.69 -5.13
CA ILE A 102 -8.68 6.79 -4.13
C ILE A 102 -8.40 8.10 -4.85
N TYR A 103 -9.44 8.85 -5.22
CA TYR A 103 -9.29 10.06 -6.03
C TYR A 103 -8.88 11.32 -5.25
N ASN A 104 -8.98 11.29 -3.92
CA ASN A 104 -8.46 12.37 -3.09
C ASN A 104 -6.93 12.19 -2.92
N ILE A 105 -6.17 13.06 -3.59
CA ILE A 105 -4.70 12.98 -3.61
C ILE A 105 -4.08 13.22 -2.23
N ASN A 106 -4.69 14.07 -1.39
CA ASN A 106 -4.20 14.31 -0.04
C ASN A 106 -4.44 13.10 0.86
N GLU A 107 -5.61 12.47 0.76
CA GLU A 107 -5.94 11.20 1.44
C GLU A 107 -4.91 10.13 1.06
N LEU A 108 -4.61 10.00 -0.24
CA LEU A 108 -3.63 9.05 -0.74
C LEU A 108 -2.19 9.34 -0.28
N ASP A 109 -1.76 10.61 -0.26
CA ASP A 109 -0.43 10.99 0.22
C ASP A 109 -0.26 10.57 1.69
N THR A 110 -1.26 10.84 2.53
CA THR A 110 -1.30 10.40 3.94
C THR A 110 -1.21 8.88 4.07
N ILE A 111 -1.99 8.13 3.28
CA ILE A 111 -1.97 6.66 3.29
C ILE A 111 -0.58 6.13 2.91
N MET A 112 0.04 6.68 1.85
CA MET A 112 1.37 6.25 1.41
C MET A 112 2.43 6.54 2.48
N GLN A 113 2.40 7.72 3.10
CA GLN A 113 3.33 8.08 4.17
C GLN A 113 3.24 7.12 5.37
N GLU A 114 2.03 6.76 5.79
CA GLU A 114 1.84 5.82 6.91
C GLU A 114 2.28 4.39 6.53
N LEU A 115 2.01 3.92 5.32
CA LEU A 115 2.51 2.62 4.85
C LEU A 115 4.04 2.56 4.84
N ILE A 116 4.68 3.60 4.31
CA ILE A 116 6.15 3.71 4.27
C ILE A 116 6.72 3.75 5.68
N LYS A 117 6.09 4.52 6.59
CA LYS A 117 6.50 4.61 7.98
C LYS A 117 6.43 3.26 8.68
N VAL A 118 5.29 2.56 8.58
CA VAL A 118 5.08 1.26 9.21
C VAL A 118 6.06 0.21 8.67
N THR A 119 6.24 0.13 7.36
CA THR A 119 7.16 -0.84 6.75
C THR A 119 8.61 -0.55 7.15
N ARG A 120 9.05 0.71 7.07
CA ARG A 120 10.40 1.13 7.46
C ARG A 120 10.72 0.83 8.91
N GLU A 121 9.81 1.14 9.83
CA GLU A 121 10.01 0.87 11.26
C GLU A 121 10.11 -0.64 11.59
N ASN A 122 9.59 -1.50 10.72
CA ASN A 122 9.73 -2.95 10.82
C ASN A 122 10.91 -3.49 10.00
N GLY A 123 11.77 -2.62 9.45
CA GLY A 123 12.93 -3.03 8.65
C GLY A 123 12.56 -3.65 7.29
N ILE A 124 11.37 -3.36 6.78
CA ILE A 124 10.84 -3.94 5.54
C ILE A 124 10.84 -2.87 4.45
N CYS A 125 11.46 -3.17 3.30
CA CYS A 125 11.26 -2.38 2.09
C CYS A 125 9.84 -2.58 1.56
N ILE A 126 9.08 -1.50 1.43
CA ILE A 126 7.71 -1.56 0.90
C ILE A 126 7.65 -2.09 -0.55
N LEU A 127 8.70 -1.90 -1.36
CA LEU A 127 8.78 -2.41 -2.73
C LEU A 127 8.97 -3.93 -2.80
N ASN A 128 9.42 -4.58 -1.73
CA ASN A 128 9.56 -6.04 -1.67
C ASN A 128 8.22 -6.75 -1.46
N LEU A 129 7.20 -6.05 -0.96
CA LEU A 129 5.87 -6.64 -0.76
C LEU A 129 5.21 -6.94 -2.11
N GLU A 130 4.48 -8.05 -2.25
CA GLU A 130 3.76 -8.35 -3.51
C GLU A 130 2.46 -7.53 -3.64
N ASN A 131 1.85 -7.23 -2.51
CA ASN A 131 0.69 -6.36 -2.35
C ASN A 131 0.77 -5.63 -0.99
N LEU A 132 -0.18 -4.75 -0.70
CA LEU A 132 -0.15 -3.94 0.53
C LEU A 132 -0.63 -4.69 1.79
N LYS A 133 -1.22 -5.88 1.67
CA LYS A 133 -1.83 -6.60 2.80
C LYS A 133 -0.86 -6.86 3.96
N PRO A 134 0.39 -7.31 3.75
CA PRO A 134 1.35 -7.45 4.83
C PRO A 134 1.60 -6.13 5.58
N ALA A 135 1.72 -5.00 4.87
CA ALA A 135 1.91 -3.70 5.49
C ALA A 135 0.69 -3.28 6.31
N LEU A 136 -0.53 -3.52 5.81
CA LEU A 136 -1.77 -3.22 6.54
C LEU A 136 -1.93 -4.06 7.81
N ILE A 137 -1.56 -5.35 7.75
CA ILE A 137 -1.56 -6.24 8.91
C ILE A 137 -0.54 -5.75 9.95
N LEU A 138 0.66 -5.34 9.52
CA LEU A 138 1.66 -4.73 10.42
C LEU A 138 1.13 -3.45 11.07
N SER A 139 0.42 -2.60 10.32
CA SER A 139 -0.22 -1.41 10.87
C SER A 139 -1.24 -1.76 11.95
N LEU A 140 -2.08 -2.78 11.70
CA LEU A 140 -3.05 -3.27 12.68
C LEU A 140 -2.37 -3.75 13.97
N PHE A 141 -1.36 -4.61 13.85
CA PHE A 141 -0.61 -5.11 15.02
C PHE A 141 0.09 -3.98 15.78
N LYS A 142 0.66 -3.01 15.06
CA LYS A 142 1.29 -1.85 15.68
C LYS A 142 0.26 -1.02 16.45
N ALA A 143 -0.90 -0.72 15.87
CA ALA A 143 -1.98 0.00 16.56
C ALA A 143 -2.33 -0.67 17.89
N ILE A 144 -2.49 -2.00 17.89
CA ILE A 144 -2.83 -2.79 19.09
C ILE A 144 -1.70 -2.74 20.12
N LYS A 145 -0.45 -2.98 19.71
CA LYS A 145 0.69 -3.10 20.63
C LYS A 145 1.04 -1.76 21.29
N THR A 146 0.99 -0.66 20.54
CA THR A 146 1.48 0.65 21.00
C THR A 146 0.37 1.64 21.31
N ASN A 147 -0.90 1.25 21.16
CA ASN A 147 -2.07 2.10 21.34
C ASN A 147 -1.99 3.42 20.55
N ILE A 148 -1.40 3.37 19.35
CA ILE A 148 -1.24 4.54 18.47
C ILE A 148 -2.54 4.76 17.69
N SER A 149 -2.96 6.02 17.59
CA SER A 149 -4.01 6.43 16.66
C SER A 149 -3.40 6.82 15.32
N TYR A 150 -3.92 6.23 14.24
CA TYR A 150 -3.59 6.62 12.88
C TYR A 150 -4.51 7.75 12.38
N PRO A 151 -4.11 8.49 11.31
CA PRO A 151 -5.02 9.37 10.59
C PRO A 151 -6.28 8.63 10.12
N ALA A 152 -7.41 9.32 10.08
CA ALA A 152 -8.71 8.72 9.76
C ALA A 152 -8.73 8.09 8.35
N GLU A 153 -8.05 8.73 7.41
CA GLU A 153 -7.84 8.27 6.03
C GLU A 153 -7.15 6.90 5.99
N PHE A 154 -6.13 6.72 6.82
CA PHE A 154 -5.38 5.47 6.89
C PHE A 154 -6.18 4.38 7.60
N VAL A 155 -6.92 4.72 8.65
CA VAL A 155 -7.87 3.81 9.32
C VAL A 155 -8.90 3.30 8.32
N LYS A 156 -9.54 4.20 7.57
CA LYS A 156 -10.51 3.85 6.52
C LYS A 156 -9.89 2.95 5.45
N PHE A 157 -8.66 3.25 5.03
CA PHE A 157 -7.93 2.41 4.07
C PHE A 157 -7.70 1.00 4.58
N ILE A 158 -7.23 0.84 5.83
CA ILE A 158 -7.03 -0.46 6.49
C ILE A 158 -8.36 -1.23 6.56
N VAL A 159 -9.43 -0.59 7.06
CA VAL A 159 -10.74 -1.24 7.22
C VAL A 159 -11.28 -1.73 5.88
N ASN A 160 -11.24 -0.91 4.83
CA ASN A 160 -11.76 -1.30 3.51
C ASN A 160 -10.99 -2.47 2.86
N HIS A 161 -9.72 -2.67 3.21
CA HIS A 161 -8.88 -3.71 2.60
C HIS A 161 -8.74 -4.97 3.47
N LEU A 162 -8.92 -4.89 4.78
CA LEU A 162 -8.77 -6.03 5.69
C LEU A 162 -10.08 -6.59 6.25
N LEU A 163 -11.16 -5.79 6.34
CA LEU A 163 -12.36 -6.20 7.07
C LEU A 163 -13.00 -7.47 6.47
N SER A 164 -13.07 -7.57 5.14
CA SER A 164 -13.63 -8.74 4.45
C SER A 164 -12.79 -10.00 4.57
N GLU A 165 -11.52 -9.88 4.98
CA GLU A 165 -10.59 -10.99 5.09
C GLU A 165 -10.47 -11.54 6.51
N LEU A 166 -11.08 -10.85 7.48
CA LEU A 166 -11.07 -11.23 8.88
C LEU A 166 -12.41 -11.83 9.28
N PRO A 167 -12.44 -12.68 10.32
CA PRO A 167 -13.71 -13.13 10.89
C PRO A 167 -14.46 -11.91 11.44
N VAL A 168 -15.64 -11.65 10.88
CA VAL A 168 -16.50 -10.52 11.24
C VAL A 168 -17.75 -10.99 11.97
N VAL A 169 -18.17 -10.19 12.95
CA VAL A 169 -19.44 -10.32 13.66
C VAL A 169 -20.25 -9.07 13.40
N LYS A 170 -21.54 -9.24 13.14
CA LYS A 170 -22.49 -8.13 13.08
C LYS A 170 -23.01 -7.85 14.48
N LEU A 171 -22.68 -6.67 15.01
CA LEU A 171 -23.16 -6.19 16.30
C LEU A 171 -24.00 -4.94 16.06
N ASN A 172 -25.31 -5.08 16.20
CA ASN A 172 -26.28 -4.03 15.86
C ASN A 172 -26.08 -3.51 14.42
N GLU A 173 -25.62 -2.26 14.28
CA GLU A 173 -25.34 -1.58 13.01
C GLU A 173 -23.84 -1.48 12.68
N CYS A 174 -23.04 -2.36 13.28
CA CYS A 174 -21.59 -2.45 13.05
C CYS A 174 -21.22 -3.84 12.52
N GLU A 175 -20.32 -3.86 11.55
CA GLU A 175 -19.61 -5.05 11.10
C GLU A 175 -18.17 -4.95 11.59
N VAL A 176 -17.77 -5.85 12.50
CA VAL A 176 -16.51 -5.72 13.25
C VAL A 176 -15.77 -7.05 13.33
N SER A 177 -14.45 -7.00 13.24
CA SER A 177 -13.58 -8.09 13.65
C SER A 177 -13.11 -7.86 15.08
N ILE A 178 -13.24 -8.87 15.94
CA ILE A 178 -13.02 -8.76 17.38
C ILE A 178 -11.88 -9.68 17.77
N SER A 179 -11.03 -9.21 18.68
CA SER A 179 -10.01 -10.01 19.33
C SER A 179 -10.24 -10.06 20.83
N PHE A 180 -9.99 -11.22 21.41
CA PHE A 180 -10.02 -11.48 22.85
C PHE A 180 -8.60 -11.64 23.43
N LEU A 181 -7.57 -11.10 22.74
CA LEU A 181 -6.16 -11.22 23.16
C LEU A 181 -5.84 -10.53 24.50
N SER A 182 -6.73 -9.68 25.01
CA SER A 182 -6.59 -9.04 26.31
C SER A 182 -7.84 -9.29 27.18
N GLU A 183 -7.78 -8.89 28.45
CA GLU A 183 -8.90 -9.06 29.38
C GLU A 183 -10.22 -8.43 28.89
N LYS A 184 -10.13 -7.44 27.99
CA LYS A 184 -11.28 -6.76 27.38
C LYS A 184 -11.31 -7.05 25.88
N PRO A 185 -12.43 -7.53 25.32
CA PRO A 185 -12.54 -7.70 23.88
C PRO A 185 -12.34 -6.36 23.16
N ILE A 186 -11.47 -6.38 22.16
CA ILE A 186 -11.13 -5.21 21.33
C ILE A 186 -11.65 -5.38 19.92
N ILE A 187 -12.14 -4.30 19.32
CA ILE A 187 -12.40 -4.26 17.88
C ILE A 187 -11.05 -4.06 17.19
N LEU A 188 -10.63 -5.06 16.42
CA LEU A 188 -9.44 -4.97 15.58
C LEU A 188 -9.67 -3.96 14.46
N VAL A 189 -10.69 -4.22 13.64
CA VAL A 189 -11.17 -3.36 12.55
C VAL A 189 -12.69 -3.43 12.51
N GLY A 190 -13.33 -2.36 12.08
CA GLY A 190 -14.78 -2.36 11.97
C GLY A 190 -15.34 -1.21 11.16
N LYS A 191 -16.57 -1.41 10.69
CA LYS A 191 -17.38 -0.40 10.01
C LYS A 191 -18.73 -0.27 10.71
N CYS A 192 -18.99 0.90 11.26
CA CYS A 192 -20.19 1.20 12.02
C CYS A 192 -20.99 2.31 11.34
N LYS A 193 -22.33 2.19 11.23
CA LYS A 193 -23.15 3.27 10.65
C LYS A 193 -23.00 4.61 11.38
N ARG A 194 -22.93 4.60 12.72
CA ARG A 194 -22.86 5.82 13.54
C ARG A 194 -21.45 6.30 13.84
N LYS A 195 -20.50 5.36 13.98
CA LYS A 195 -19.11 5.66 14.39
C LYS A 195 -18.12 5.70 13.21
N GLY A 196 -18.56 5.36 12.00
CA GLY A 196 -17.68 5.25 10.83
C GLY A 196 -16.75 4.04 10.91
N GLU A 197 -15.61 4.13 10.24
CA GLU A 197 -14.53 3.16 10.27
C GLU A 197 -13.73 3.26 11.58
N VAL A 198 -13.51 2.11 12.23
CA VAL A 198 -12.82 2.02 13.52
C VAL A 198 -11.68 1.01 13.45
N LEU A 199 -10.59 1.32 14.15
CA LEU A 199 -9.40 0.48 14.28
C LEU A 199 -8.95 0.49 15.74
N ASN A 200 -8.58 -0.68 16.28
CA ASN A 200 -8.09 -0.83 17.65
C ASN A 200 -8.93 -0.03 18.69
N SER A 201 -10.24 -0.31 18.72
CA SER A 201 -11.17 0.45 19.56
C SER A 201 -11.88 -0.45 20.56
N TYR A 202 -12.15 0.11 21.75
CA TYR A 202 -13.00 -0.55 22.73
C TYR A 202 -14.47 -0.32 22.38
N CYS A 203 -15.30 -1.34 22.60
CA CYS A 203 -16.74 -1.23 22.48
C CYS A 203 -17.40 -1.80 23.74
N GLU A 204 -18.15 -0.97 24.45
CA GLU A 204 -18.87 -1.35 25.67
C GLU A 204 -19.85 -2.51 25.44
N HIS A 205 -20.45 -2.62 24.25
CA HIS A 205 -21.32 -3.74 23.88
C HIS A 205 -20.59 -5.09 23.86
N LEU A 206 -19.26 -5.09 23.71
CA LEU A 206 -18.46 -6.33 23.77
C LEU A 206 -18.22 -6.82 25.20
N ALA A 207 -18.41 -5.97 26.23
CA ALA A 207 -18.25 -6.37 27.62
C ALA A 207 -19.19 -7.52 28.00
N PHE A 208 -20.36 -7.60 27.36
CA PHE A 208 -21.35 -8.66 27.54
C PHE A 208 -21.00 -9.99 26.84
N LEU A 209 -20.04 -10.00 25.90
CA LEU A 209 -19.65 -11.20 25.15
C LEU A 209 -18.60 -12.07 25.89
N ARG A 210 -18.11 -11.62 27.05
CA ARG A 210 -17.13 -12.35 27.89
C ARG A 210 -17.54 -13.81 28.22
N PRO A 211 -18.81 -14.12 28.55
CA PRO A 211 -19.23 -15.50 28.83
C PRO A 211 -19.26 -16.41 27.59
N TYR A 212 -19.35 -15.82 26.38
CA TYR A 212 -19.56 -16.56 25.13
C TYR A 212 -18.29 -16.73 24.27
N GLY A 213 -17.25 -15.92 24.51
CA GLY A 213 -15.99 -15.94 23.74
C GLY A 213 -15.14 -17.22 23.91
N LEU A 214 -15.25 -17.91 25.05
CA LEU A 214 -14.59 -19.21 25.28
C LEU A 214 -15.17 -20.34 24.40
N TYR A 215 -16.41 -20.19 23.92
CA TYR A 215 -17.05 -21.19 23.07
C TYR A 215 -16.70 -21.05 21.58
N MET A 216 -16.34 -19.85 21.10
CA MET A 216 -16.03 -19.65 19.68
C MET A 216 -14.57 -19.96 19.30
N LEU A 217 -13.60 -19.79 20.20
CA LEU A 217 -12.21 -20.20 19.96
C LEU A 217 -12.07 -21.74 19.84
N ASN A 218 -12.91 -22.50 20.55
CA ASN A 218 -12.93 -23.97 20.46
C ASN A 218 -13.56 -24.50 19.16
N TYR A 219 -14.35 -23.69 18.44
CA TYR A 219 -14.91 -24.08 17.15
C TYR A 219 -13.99 -23.77 15.96
N ALA A 220 -13.03 -22.85 16.11
CA ALA A 220 -12.07 -22.51 15.06
C ALA A 220 -10.81 -23.41 15.04
N ILE A 221 -10.56 -24.21 16.09
CA ILE A 221 -9.42 -25.15 16.18
C ILE A 221 -9.78 -26.57 15.72
N LYS A 222 -11.02 -26.80 15.24
CA LYS A 222 -11.40 -28.05 14.57
C LYS A 222 -12.05 -27.78 13.21
N ARG A 223 -11.20 -27.69 12.18
CA ARG A 223 -11.37 -28.35 10.87
C ARG A 223 -10.16 -28.13 9.99
#